data_AF-A0A6P0R8I5-F1
#
_entry.id   AF-A0A6P0R8I5-F1
#
_cell.length_a   1.000
_cell.length_b   1.000
_cell.length_c   1.000
_cell.angle_alpha   90.00
_cell.angle_beta   90.00
_cell.angle_gamma   90.00
#
_symmetry.space_group_name_H-M   'P 1'
#
loop_
_entity.id
_entity.type
_entity.pdbx_description
1 polymer ?
#
loop_
_entity_poly.entity_id
_entity_poly.type
_entity_poly.pdbx_seq_one_letter_code
_entity_poly.pdbx_strand_id
1 'polypeptide(L)'
;MTTLIFIMLCYSATSYLFSGSICYLANQADVKKQKEVVNNQASQVNLGIIVLWPLWIMRRISQEEKVINLRELTQENQIKEQQCHKPIGEVLQEAGLMTDNQVEEILKYQVGNRHLKFGEIAVMWRIIKQETVDFFVDIFPQLIIDNHKKPVGEYLKLANLLNEEQIYSILIEQHQTNLRFGEVAVQKGWLQQETIDFVLQYLKKEFTPAVEN
;
A
#
# COMPACT_ATOMS: atom_id res chain seq x y z
N MET A 1 -5.26 49.18 -31.88
CA MET A 1 -5.00 47.82 -31.35
C MET A 1 -3.89 47.76 -30.29
N THR A 2 -3.42 48.88 -29.74
CA THR A 2 -2.36 48.89 -28.70
C THR A 2 -2.90 49.15 -27.29
N THR A 3 -4.12 49.67 -27.14
CA THR A 3 -4.74 50.00 -25.85
C THR A 3 -5.41 48.81 -25.16
N LEU A 4 -5.92 47.83 -25.92
CA LEU A 4 -6.57 46.62 -25.39
C LEU A 4 -5.57 45.61 -24.78
N ILE A 5 -4.34 45.58 -25.28
CA ILE A 5 -3.27 44.69 -24.78
C ILE A 5 -2.77 45.17 -23.41
N PHE A 6 -2.76 46.48 -23.16
CA PHE A 6 -2.38 47.04 -21.85
C PHE A 6 -3.41 46.74 -20.75
N ILE A 7 -4.70 46.73 -21.09
CA ILE A 7 -5.77 46.43 -20.12
C ILE A 7 -5.77 44.94 -19.73
N MET A 8 -5.46 44.04 -20.68
CA MET A 8 -5.32 42.60 -20.42
C MET A 8 -4.09 42.26 -19.55
N LEU A 9 -2.98 42.97 -19.72
CA LEU A 9 -1.79 42.81 -18.86
C LEU A 9 -1.98 43.39 -17.45
N CYS A 10 -2.81 44.43 -17.29
CA CYS A 10 -3.17 44.93 -15.97
C CYS A 10 -4.13 43.99 -15.21
N TYR A 11 -4.99 43.24 -15.91
CA TYR A 11 -5.95 42.33 -15.28
C TYR A 11 -5.31 41.05 -14.73
N SER A 12 -4.23 40.55 -15.36
CA SER A 12 -3.49 39.39 -14.83
C SER A 12 -2.68 39.76 -13.58
N ALA A 13 -2.08 40.96 -13.52
CA ALA A 13 -1.28 41.39 -12.38
C ALA A 13 -2.10 41.62 -11.10
N THR A 14 -3.32 42.14 -11.21
CA THR A 14 -4.20 42.38 -10.05
C THR A 14 -4.85 41.09 -9.52
N SER A 15 -5.07 40.11 -10.39
CA SER A 15 -5.58 38.77 -10.02
C SER A 15 -4.60 37.99 -9.15
N TYR A 16 -3.28 38.12 -9.41
CA TYR A 16 -2.23 37.46 -8.63
C TYR A 16 -2.05 38.05 -7.23
N LEU A 17 -2.24 39.36 -7.06
CA LEU A 17 -2.10 40.02 -5.76
C LEU A 17 -3.28 39.72 -4.82
N PHE A 18 -4.48 39.46 -5.36
CA PHE A 18 -5.65 39.07 -4.55
C PHE A 18 -5.66 37.57 -4.20
N SER A 19 -5.24 36.69 -5.11
CA SER A 19 -5.15 35.24 -4.86
C SER A 19 -4.11 34.88 -3.78
N GLY A 20 -2.91 35.48 -3.84
CA GLY A 20 -1.85 35.23 -2.86
C GLY A 20 -2.20 35.70 -1.45
N SER A 21 -2.93 36.81 -1.32
CA SER A 21 -3.32 37.37 -0.03
C SER A 21 -4.42 36.53 0.66
N ILE A 22 -5.35 35.95 -0.11
CA ILE A 22 -6.40 35.07 0.43
C ILE A 22 -5.80 33.72 0.89
N CYS A 23 -4.85 33.14 0.14
CA CYS A 23 -4.13 31.93 0.58
C CYS A 23 -3.25 32.16 1.82
N TYR A 24 -2.60 33.33 1.94
CA TYR A 24 -1.80 33.67 3.11
C TYR A 24 -2.67 33.87 4.37
N LEU A 25 -3.85 34.50 4.23
CA LEU A 25 -4.78 34.68 5.34
C LEU A 25 -5.49 33.38 5.74
N ALA A 26 -5.84 32.51 4.79
CA ALA A 26 -6.41 31.19 5.07
C ALA A 26 -5.43 30.31 5.87
N ASN A 27 -4.12 30.38 5.55
CA ASN A 27 -3.08 29.65 6.29
C ASN A 27 -2.79 30.27 7.68
N GLN A 28 -2.94 31.59 7.85
CA GLN A 28 -2.81 32.21 9.18
C GLN A 28 -3.99 31.92 10.12
N ALA A 29 -5.18 31.62 9.59
CA ALA A 29 -6.34 31.24 10.40
C ALA A 29 -6.17 29.85 11.04
N ASP A 30 -5.48 28.93 10.37
CA ASP A 30 -5.21 27.57 10.88
C ASP A 30 -4.05 27.57 11.91
N VAL A 31 -3.03 28.40 11.69
CA VAL A 31 -1.86 28.51 12.59
C VAL A 31 -2.19 29.24 13.91
N LYS A 32 -3.24 30.08 13.96
CA LYS A 32 -3.67 30.79 15.19
C LYS A 32 -4.33 29.91 16.25
N LYS A 33 -4.69 28.66 15.94
CA LYS A 33 -5.15 27.69 16.96
C LYS A 33 -4.01 27.00 17.73
N GLN A 34 -2.74 27.23 17.36
CA GLN A 34 -1.61 26.50 17.94
C GLN A 34 -0.47 27.35 18.49
N LYS A 35 -0.60 28.68 18.58
CA LYS A 35 0.45 29.55 19.14
C LYS A 35 -0.11 30.70 19.96
N GLU A 36 -0.59 30.35 21.16
CA GLU A 36 -0.73 31.28 22.28
C GLU A 36 0.40 31.06 23.30
N VAL A 37 1.61 30.71 22.86
CA VAL A 37 2.85 30.89 23.63
C VAL A 37 3.95 31.14 22.60
N VAL A 38 4.29 32.41 22.39
CA VAL A 38 5.63 32.98 22.15
C VAL A 38 5.45 34.37 21.55
N ASN A 39 5.90 35.33 22.34
CA ASN A 39 5.84 36.77 22.18
C ASN A 39 6.58 37.31 20.95
N ASN A 40 6.03 38.42 20.42
CA ASN A 40 6.69 39.58 19.81
C ASN A 40 7.83 39.38 18.80
N GLN A 41 7.51 39.56 17.52
CA GLN A 41 8.13 40.61 16.69
C GLN A 41 7.41 40.75 15.34
N ALA A 42 6.77 41.90 15.16
CA ALA A 42 6.16 42.31 13.90
C ALA A 42 7.16 43.07 13.02
N SER A 43 7.07 42.78 11.72
CA SER A 43 7.27 43.70 10.59
C SER A 43 8.66 44.31 10.36
N GLN A 44 9.48 43.61 9.58
CA GLN A 44 10.21 44.25 8.48
C GLN A 44 10.08 43.40 7.22
N VAL A 45 9.31 43.89 6.23
CA VAL A 45 9.21 43.25 4.92
C VAL A 45 10.36 43.76 4.06
N ASN A 46 11.37 42.92 3.87
CA ASN A 46 12.58 43.22 3.10
C ASN A 46 12.24 43.21 1.60
N LEU A 47 12.41 44.34 0.90
CA LEU A 47 12.05 44.53 -0.52
C LEU A 47 12.77 43.55 -1.48
N GLY A 48 13.90 42.97 -1.05
CA GLY A 48 14.57 41.87 -1.77
C GLY A 48 13.71 40.62 -1.91
N ILE A 49 12.70 40.43 -1.06
CA ILE A 49 11.79 39.28 -1.10
C ILE A 49 10.94 39.31 -2.36
N ILE A 50 10.47 40.47 -2.84
CA ILE A 50 9.48 40.55 -3.93
C ILE A 50 10.10 40.27 -5.32
N VAL A 51 11.34 40.74 -5.56
CA VAL A 51 11.99 40.60 -6.87
C VAL A 51 12.70 39.25 -7.03
N LEU A 52 13.25 38.71 -5.94
CA LEU A 52 13.89 37.40 -5.95
C LEU A 52 12.89 36.27 -5.65
N TRP A 53 11.68 36.56 -5.17
CA TRP A 53 10.66 35.55 -4.89
C TRP A 53 10.36 34.64 -6.08
N PRO A 54 10.13 35.17 -7.30
CA PRO A 54 9.77 34.32 -8.44
C PRO A 54 10.92 33.38 -8.83
N LEU A 55 12.16 33.86 -8.82
CA LEU A 55 13.36 33.07 -9.09
C LEU A 55 13.64 32.04 -7.99
N TRP A 56 13.41 32.43 -6.73
CA TRP A 56 13.55 31.55 -5.57
C TRP A 56 12.47 30.46 -5.55
N ILE A 57 11.22 30.81 -5.88
CA ILE A 57 10.09 29.89 -6.05
C ILE A 57 10.35 28.94 -7.22
N MET A 58 10.85 29.42 -8.36
CA MET A 58 11.10 28.58 -9.53
C MET A 58 12.26 27.60 -9.29
N ARG A 59 13.30 28.01 -8.56
CA ARG A 59 14.36 27.12 -8.09
C ARG A 59 13.86 26.12 -7.04
N ARG A 60 12.93 26.54 -6.18
CA ARG A 60 12.33 25.70 -5.14
C ARG A 60 11.40 24.63 -5.73
N ILE A 61 10.55 24.97 -6.68
CA ILE A 61 9.65 24.03 -7.36
C ILE A 61 10.45 22.95 -8.11
N SER A 62 11.54 23.31 -8.80
CA SER A 62 12.40 22.33 -9.50
C SER A 62 13.18 21.41 -8.53
N GLN A 63 13.54 21.89 -7.34
CA GLN A 63 14.17 21.06 -6.31
C GLN A 63 13.14 20.20 -5.58
N GLU A 64 11.92 20.71 -5.39
CA GLU A 64 10.83 19.96 -4.78
C GLU A 64 10.35 18.81 -5.68
N GLU A 65 10.28 18.97 -7.00
CA GLU A 65 9.96 17.87 -7.92
C GLU A 65 11.00 16.74 -7.88
N LYS A 66 12.30 17.08 -7.84
CA LYS A 66 13.37 16.08 -7.64
C LYS A 66 13.29 15.40 -6.29
N VAL A 67 12.93 16.14 -5.25
CA VAL A 67 12.80 15.63 -3.88
C VAL A 67 11.52 14.83 -3.70
N ILE A 68 10.43 15.13 -4.41
CA ILE A 68 9.19 14.35 -4.44
C ILE A 68 9.48 13.00 -5.11
N ASN A 69 10.09 13.00 -6.30
CA ASN A 69 10.50 11.76 -6.97
C ASN A 69 11.48 10.93 -6.13
N LEU A 70 12.45 11.57 -5.47
CA LEU A 70 13.36 10.85 -4.56
C LEU A 70 12.63 10.30 -3.33
N ARG A 71 11.66 11.04 -2.77
CA ARG A 71 10.87 10.56 -1.62
C ARG A 71 9.92 9.44 -2.00
N GLU A 72 9.32 9.47 -3.19
CA GLU A 72 8.49 8.38 -3.73
C GLU A 72 9.33 7.13 -3.98
N LEU A 73 10.50 7.26 -4.62
CA LEU A 73 11.47 6.16 -4.79
C LEU A 73 12.02 5.65 -3.45
N THR A 74 12.22 6.54 -2.47
CA THR A 74 12.70 6.15 -1.14
C THR A 74 11.60 5.51 -0.33
N GLN A 75 10.34 5.93 -0.49
CA GLN A 75 9.18 5.29 0.15
C GLN A 75 8.93 3.89 -0.44
N GLU A 76 8.97 3.72 -1.76
CA GLU A 76 8.85 2.38 -2.38
C GLU A 76 9.98 1.44 -1.93
N ASN A 77 11.21 1.94 -1.82
CA ASN A 77 12.35 1.14 -1.36
C ASN A 77 12.34 0.91 0.16
N GLN A 78 11.90 1.88 0.97
CA GLN A 78 11.76 1.72 2.43
C GLN A 78 10.59 0.80 2.80
N ILE A 79 9.50 0.80 2.02
CA ILE A 79 8.39 -0.14 2.16
C ILE A 79 8.83 -1.57 1.80
N LYS A 80 9.70 -1.73 0.80
CA LYS A 80 10.36 -3.02 0.50
C LYS A 80 11.33 -3.47 1.59
N GLU A 81 12.03 -2.54 2.25
CA GLU A 81 13.06 -2.87 3.25
C GLU A 81 12.54 -3.02 4.70
N GLN A 82 11.37 -2.47 5.05
CA GLN A 82 10.72 -2.68 6.36
C GLN A 82 9.86 -3.95 6.46
N GLN A 83 9.86 -4.79 5.42
CA GLN A 83 9.26 -6.10 5.49
C GLN A 83 10.07 -6.97 6.46
N CYS A 84 9.58 -7.14 7.69
CA CYS A 84 9.84 -8.35 8.46
C CYS A 84 9.16 -9.50 7.71
N HIS A 85 9.80 -9.90 6.60
CA HIS A 85 9.25 -10.85 5.65
C HIS A 85 9.32 -12.21 6.33
N LYS A 86 8.18 -12.63 6.86
CA LYS A 86 8.00 -13.99 7.34
C LYS A 86 8.47 -14.94 6.22
N PRO A 87 9.35 -15.92 6.51
CA PRO A 87 9.80 -16.88 5.51
C PRO A 87 8.63 -17.55 4.81
N ILE A 88 8.73 -17.74 3.50
CA ILE A 88 7.62 -18.28 2.69
C ILE A 88 7.13 -19.64 3.21
N GLY A 89 8.02 -20.50 3.69
CA GLY A 89 7.63 -21.79 4.27
C GLY A 89 6.71 -21.64 5.49
N GLU A 90 7.00 -20.66 6.36
CA GLU A 90 6.18 -20.37 7.54
C GLU A 90 4.83 -19.74 7.16
N VAL A 91 4.80 -18.90 6.12
CA VAL A 91 3.56 -18.33 5.57
C VAL A 91 2.66 -19.43 5.00
N LEU A 92 3.22 -20.34 4.21
CA LEU A 92 2.48 -21.45 3.60
C LEU A 92 1.99 -22.46 4.64
N GLN A 93 2.77 -22.68 5.70
CA GLN A 93 2.39 -23.51 6.85
C GLN A 93 1.21 -22.90 7.61
N GLU A 94 1.29 -21.62 7.96
CA GLU A 94 0.18 -20.92 8.63
C GLU A 94 -1.10 -20.88 7.79
N ALA A 95 -0.96 -20.84 6.45
CA ALA A 95 -2.09 -20.89 5.53
C ALA A 95 -2.69 -22.30 5.37
N GLY A 96 -2.15 -23.33 6.03
CA GLY A 96 -2.57 -24.72 5.87
C GLY A 96 -2.25 -25.31 4.49
N LEU A 97 -1.37 -24.66 3.72
CA LEU A 97 -0.98 -25.10 2.38
C LEU A 97 0.19 -26.10 2.41
N MET A 98 0.88 -26.17 3.56
CA MET A 98 1.99 -27.08 3.80
C MET A 98 1.99 -27.57 5.25
N THR A 99 2.43 -28.80 5.47
CA THR A 99 2.66 -29.33 6.82
C THR A 99 4.06 -29.02 7.32
N ASP A 100 4.24 -29.02 8.63
CA ASP A 100 5.53 -28.83 9.31
C ASP A 100 6.60 -29.78 8.73
N ASN A 101 6.25 -31.06 8.57
CA ASN A 101 7.15 -32.06 7.99
C ASN A 101 7.56 -31.73 6.55
N GLN A 102 6.63 -31.25 5.72
CA GLN A 102 6.95 -30.85 4.35
C GLN A 102 7.90 -29.65 4.33
N VAL A 103 7.69 -28.66 5.21
CA VAL A 103 8.58 -27.51 5.36
C VAL A 103 9.98 -27.96 5.78
N GLU A 104 10.09 -28.83 6.80
CA GLU A 104 11.36 -29.38 7.27
C GLU A 104 12.10 -30.18 6.19
N GLU A 105 11.39 -31.03 5.44
CA GLU A 105 11.96 -31.84 4.37
C GLU A 105 12.51 -30.97 3.23
N ILE A 106 11.79 -29.91 2.84
CA ILE A 106 12.25 -28.96 1.83
C ILE A 106 13.49 -28.23 2.32
N LEU A 107 13.49 -27.71 3.56
CA LEU A 107 14.64 -27.00 4.12
C LEU A 107 15.86 -27.91 4.19
N LYS A 108 15.70 -29.17 4.63
CA LYS A 108 16.77 -30.17 4.67
C LYS A 108 17.33 -30.45 3.28
N TYR A 109 16.48 -30.57 2.27
CA TYR A 109 16.90 -30.75 0.88
C TYR A 109 17.63 -29.52 0.32
N GLN A 110 17.19 -28.32 0.70
CA GLN A 110 17.78 -27.05 0.27
C GLN A 110 19.22 -26.86 0.77
N VAL A 111 19.57 -27.40 1.95
CA VAL A 111 20.95 -27.36 2.49
C VAL A 111 21.96 -27.93 1.50
N GLY A 112 21.61 -29.05 0.84
CA GLY A 112 22.44 -29.68 -0.20
C GLY A 112 22.30 -29.04 -1.59
N ASN A 113 21.26 -28.24 -1.81
CA ASN A 113 20.90 -27.68 -3.11
C ASN A 113 20.69 -26.16 -3.02
N ARG A 114 21.70 -25.43 -2.53
CA ARG A 114 21.59 -23.98 -2.23
C ARG A 114 21.21 -23.08 -3.41
N HIS A 115 21.33 -23.59 -4.64
CA HIS A 115 20.93 -22.87 -5.84
C HIS A 115 19.40 -22.88 -6.05
N LEU A 116 18.67 -23.79 -5.39
CA LEU A 116 17.22 -23.87 -5.45
C LEU A 116 16.59 -23.07 -4.31
N LYS A 117 15.54 -22.32 -4.62
CA LYS A 117 14.72 -21.60 -3.64
C LYS A 117 13.69 -22.55 -3.03
N PHE A 118 13.23 -22.23 -1.82
CA PHE A 118 12.21 -23.01 -1.10
C PHE A 118 10.96 -23.24 -1.98
N GLY A 119 10.41 -22.17 -2.56
CA GLY A 119 9.22 -22.25 -3.41
C GLY A 119 9.43 -23.09 -4.67
N GLU A 120 10.61 -23.02 -5.29
CA GLU A 120 10.96 -23.83 -6.46
C GLU A 120 10.97 -25.33 -6.12
N ILE A 121 11.50 -25.68 -4.94
CA ILE A 121 11.50 -27.07 -4.46
C ILE A 121 10.06 -27.54 -4.19
N ALA A 122 9.23 -26.70 -3.54
CA ALA A 122 7.84 -27.02 -3.25
C ALA A 122 7.01 -27.30 -4.53
N VAL A 123 7.24 -26.50 -5.58
CA VAL A 123 6.61 -26.67 -6.90
C VAL A 123 7.15 -27.91 -7.61
N MET A 124 8.47 -28.11 -7.59
CA MET A 124 9.11 -29.30 -8.18
C MET A 124 8.56 -30.60 -7.58
N TRP A 125 8.31 -30.62 -6.27
CA TRP A 125 7.72 -31.77 -5.57
C TRP A 125 6.19 -31.85 -5.69
N ARG A 126 5.56 -30.92 -6.41
CA ARG A 126 4.10 -30.83 -6.61
C ARG A 126 3.31 -30.71 -5.31
N ILE A 127 3.92 -30.15 -4.27
CA ILE A 127 3.23 -29.86 -3.00
C ILE A 127 2.28 -28.68 -3.21
N ILE A 128 2.73 -27.68 -3.98
CA ILE A 128 2.00 -26.46 -4.26
C ILE A 128 2.19 -26.06 -5.72
N LYS A 129 1.26 -25.29 -6.27
CA LYS A 129 1.35 -24.78 -7.64
C LYS A 129 2.27 -23.54 -7.69
N GLN A 130 2.87 -23.32 -8.86
CA GLN A 130 3.74 -22.16 -9.09
C GLN A 130 2.99 -20.85 -8.84
N GLU A 131 1.76 -20.72 -9.34
CA GLU A 131 0.99 -19.48 -9.22
C GLU A 131 0.65 -19.15 -7.76
N THR A 132 0.48 -20.17 -6.92
CA THR A 132 0.26 -19.96 -5.49
C THR A 132 1.54 -19.45 -4.81
N VAL A 133 2.70 -20.00 -5.16
CA VAL A 133 4.00 -19.48 -4.66
C VAL A 133 4.21 -18.05 -5.12
N ASP A 134 4.03 -17.76 -6.40
CA ASP A 134 4.17 -16.42 -6.98
C ASP A 134 3.23 -15.43 -6.28
N PHE A 135 1.98 -15.84 -6.00
CA PHE A 135 1.05 -15.03 -5.23
C PHE A 135 1.60 -14.68 -3.84
N PHE A 136 2.07 -15.65 -3.06
CA PHE A 136 2.54 -15.37 -1.69
C PHE A 136 3.87 -14.61 -1.63
N VAL A 137 4.69 -14.72 -2.68
CA VAL A 137 5.98 -14.03 -2.76
C VAL A 137 5.82 -12.61 -3.31
N ASP A 138 5.08 -12.43 -4.39
CA ASP A 138 5.07 -11.16 -5.13
C ASP A 138 3.81 -10.33 -4.85
N ILE A 139 2.64 -10.96 -4.81
CA ILE A 139 1.35 -10.26 -4.80
C ILE A 139 0.86 -9.99 -3.36
N PHE A 140 0.90 -11.01 -2.51
CA PHE A 140 0.35 -10.97 -1.16
C PHE A 140 0.97 -9.87 -0.29
N PRO A 141 2.31 -9.64 -0.29
CA PRO A 141 2.90 -8.56 0.48
C PRO A 141 2.41 -7.18 0.04
N GLN A 142 2.15 -6.97 -1.25
CA GLN A 142 1.66 -5.70 -1.79
C GLN A 142 0.21 -5.43 -1.36
N LEU A 143 -0.63 -6.47 -1.35
CA LEU A 143 -2.04 -6.35 -0.93
C LEU A 143 -2.19 -5.95 0.55
N ILE A 144 -1.18 -6.24 1.38
CA ILE A 144 -1.13 -5.80 2.78
C ILE A 144 -0.83 -4.30 2.86
N ILE A 145 0.04 -3.78 2.00
CA ILE A 145 0.48 -2.38 1.99
C ILE A 145 -0.63 -1.47 1.44
N ASP A 146 -1.23 -1.89 0.33
CA ASP A 146 -2.16 -1.06 -0.44
C ASP A 146 -3.50 -0.86 0.26
N ASN A 147 -3.78 -1.62 1.33
CA ASN A 147 -5.06 -1.67 2.06
C ASN A 147 -6.31 -1.77 1.14
N HIS A 148 -6.12 -2.25 -0.08
CA HIS A 148 -7.21 -2.45 -1.02
C HIS A 148 -7.90 -3.78 -0.71
N LYS A 149 -8.95 -3.71 0.11
CA LYS A 149 -9.74 -4.88 0.51
C LYS A 149 -10.55 -5.38 -0.68
N LYS A 150 -10.14 -6.52 -1.22
CA LYS A 150 -10.91 -7.29 -2.20
C LYS A 150 -11.87 -8.26 -1.49
N PRO A 151 -12.90 -8.80 -2.17
CA PRO A 151 -13.66 -9.91 -1.63
C PRO A 151 -12.76 -11.14 -1.40
N VAL A 152 -13.04 -11.94 -0.37
CA VAL A 152 -12.25 -13.15 -0.01
C VAL A 152 -12.05 -14.08 -1.22
N GLY A 153 -13.09 -14.28 -2.03
CA GLY A 153 -13.01 -15.11 -3.23
C GLY A 153 -11.99 -14.61 -4.25
N GLU A 154 -11.73 -13.31 -4.34
CA GLU A 154 -10.76 -12.76 -5.28
C GLU A 154 -9.32 -13.05 -4.83
N TYR A 155 -9.02 -12.97 -3.53
CA TYR A 155 -7.71 -13.38 -3.00
C TYR A 155 -7.45 -14.88 -3.25
N LEU A 156 -8.45 -15.71 -2.98
CA LEU A 156 -8.36 -17.16 -3.21
C LEU A 156 -8.22 -17.50 -4.69
N LYS A 157 -8.79 -16.68 -5.59
CA LYS A 157 -8.58 -16.78 -7.04
C LYS A 157 -7.15 -16.44 -7.44
N LEU A 158 -6.65 -15.30 -6.97
CA LEU A 158 -5.29 -14.83 -7.27
C LEU A 158 -4.23 -15.82 -6.79
N ALA A 159 -4.47 -16.48 -5.65
CA ALA A 159 -3.62 -17.54 -5.13
C ALA A 159 -3.76 -18.89 -5.87
N ASN A 160 -4.58 -18.99 -6.91
CA ASN A 160 -4.89 -20.22 -7.64
C ASN A 160 -5.42 -21.37 -6.74
N LEU A 161 -6.06 -20.99 -5.63
CA LEU A 161 -6.68 -21.91 -4.67
C LEU A 161 -8.14 -22.20 -5.02
N LEU A 162 -8.82 -21.24 -5.64
CA LEU A 162 -10.14 -21.40 -6.24
C LEU A 162 -10.15 -20.88 -7.68
N ASN A 163 -10.94 -21.51 -8.55
CA ASN A 163 -11.22 -21.00 -9.88
C ASN A 163 -12.57 -20.26 -9.93
N GLU A 164 -12.88 -19.64 -11.07
CA GLU A 164 -14.11 -18.85 -11.25
C GLU A 164 -15.39 -19.68 -11.11
N GLU A 165 -15.38 -20.92 -11.58
CA GLU A 165 -16.52 -21.83 -11.48
C GLU A 165 -16.80 -22.21 -10.01
N GLN A 166 -15.75 -22.52 -9.24
CA GLN A 166 -15.85 -22.80 -7.82
C GLN A 166 -16.37 -21.58 -7.05
N ILE A 167 -15.85 -20.39 -7.34
CA ILE A 167 -16.33 -19.15 -6.72
C ILE A 167 -17.81 -18.93 -7.03
N TYR A 168 -18.20 -19.09 -8.30
CA TYR A 168 -19.60 -18.96 -8.70
C TYR A 168 -20.51 -19.99 -8.01
N SER A 169 -20.07 -21.25 -7.93
CA SER A 169 -20.80 -22.30 -7.22
C SER A 169 -20.96 -22.00 -5.73
N ILE A 170 -19.92 -21.48 -5.06
CA ILE A 170 -20.01 -21.06 -3.66
C ILE A 170 -21.03 -19.93 -3.50
N LEU A 171 -21.01 -18.93 -4.37
CA LEU A 171 -21.91 -17.79 -4.29
C LEU A 171 -23.38 -18.21 -4.48
N ILE A 172 -23.67 -19.12 -5.41
CA ILE A 172 -25.02 -19.67 -5.57
C ILE A 172 -25.47 -20.38 -4.29
N GLU A 173 -24.63 -21.25 -3.74
CA GLU A 173 -24.98 -22.05 -2.56
C GLU A 173 -25.12 -21.18 -1.31
N GLN A 174 -24.30 -20.13 -1.18
CA GLN A 174 -24.43 -19.12 -0.14
C GLN A 174 -25.77 -18.36 -0.21
N HIS A 175 -26.40 -18.25 -1.38
CA HIS A 175 -27.75 -17.66 -1.49
C HIS A 175 -28.87 -18.64 -1.11
N GLN A 176 -28.62 -19.93 -1.23
CA GLN A 176 -29.59 -20.99 -0.92
C GLN A 176 -29.48 -21.50 0.52
N THR A 177 -28.30 -21.31 1.11
CA THR A 177 -27.96 -21.68 2.49
C THR A 177 -27.71 -20.41 3.30
N ASN A 178 -27.69 -20.51 4.64
CA ASN A 178 -27.24 -19.41 5.50
C ASN A 178 -25.73 -19.51 5.81
N LEU A 179 -24.97 -20.24 5.00
CA LEU A 179 -23.54 -20.45 5.20
C LEU A 179 -22.72 -19.30 4.61
N ARG A 180 -21.58 -19.01 5.22
CA ARG A 180 -20.59 -18.05 4.74
C ARG A 180 -19.76 -18.65 3.62
N PHE A 181 -19.21 -17.80 2.74
CA PHE A 181 -18.36 -18.20 1.62
C PHE A 181 -17.30 -19.25 1.99
N GLY A 182 -16.56 -19.01 3.08
CA GLY A 182 -15.52 -19.94 3.56
C GLY A 182 -16.08 -21.27 4.06
N GLU A 183 -17.23 -21.25 4.74
CA GLU A 183 -17.88 -22.47 5.26
C GLU A 183 -18.31 -23.38 4.10
N VAL A 184 -18.88 -22.81 3.04
CA VAL A 184 -19.25 -23.56 1.82
C VAL A 184 -18.01 -24.14 1.15
N ALA A 185 -16.93 -23.37 1.04
CA ALA A 185 -15.69 -23.83 0.40
C ALA A 185 -15.03 -24.99 1.16
N VAL A 186 -15.05 -24.95 2.50
CA VAL A 186 -14.57 -26.03 3.37
C VAL A 186 -15.48 -27.25 3.30
N GLN A 187 -16.81 -27.05 3.33
CA GLN A 187 -17.77 -28.15 3.24
C GLN A 187 -17.65 -28.92 1.91
N LYS A 188 -17.32 -28.23 0.82
CA LYS A 188 -17.05 -28.85 -0.49
C LYS A 188 -15.67 -29.52 -0.59
N GLY A 189 -14.83 -29.37 0.42
CA GLY A 189 -13.47 -29.91 0.43
C GLY A 189 -12.51 -29.20 -0.54
N TRP A 190 -12.84 -27.99 -0.98
CA TRP A 190 -11.98 -27.22 -1.90
C TRP A 190 -10.89 -26.47 -1.15
N LEU A 191 -11.16 -26.07 0.09
CA LEU A 191 -10.21 -25.37 0.95
C LEU A 191 -10.20 -26.00 2.34
N GLN A 192 -9.09 -25.83 3.03
CA GLN A 192 -8.98 -26.15 4.46
C GLN A 192 -9.47 -24.97 5.30
N GLN A 193 -9.88 -25.26 6.54
CA GLN A 193 -10.37 -24.23 7.46
C GLN A 193 -9.24 -23.23 7.79
N GLU A 194 -8.03 -23.75 7.96
CA GLU A 194 -6.78 -23.04 8.22
C GLU A 194 -6.52 -21.99 7.14
N THR A 195 -6.72 -22.35 5.87
CA THR A 195 -6.54 -21.43 4.74
C THR A 195 -7.54 -20.27 4.80
N ILE A 196 -8.80 -20.55 5.11
CA ILE A 196 -9.82 -19.51 5.27
C ILE A 196 -9.49 -18.60 6.45
N ASP A 197 -9.13 -19.19 7.59
CA ASP A 197 -8.84 -18.45 8.81
C ASP A 197 -7.61 -17.56 8.63
N PHE A 198 -6.59 -18.06 7.96
CA PHE A 198 -5.41 -17.29 7.55
C PHE A 198 -5.82 -16.06 6.74
N VAL A 199 -6.52 -16.24 5.61
CA VAL A 199 -6.93 -15.09 4.77
C VAL A 199 -7.79 -14.10 5.55
N LEU A 200 -8.74 -14.58 6.36
CA LEU A 200 -9.59 -13.72 7.18
C LEU A 200 -8.80 -12.97 8.26
N GLN A 201 -7.79 -13.59 8.87
CA GLN A 201 -6.92 -12.94 9.85
C GLN A 201 -6.19 -11.76 9.20
N TYR A 202 -5.66 -11.93 8.00
CA TYR A 202 -5.00 -10.85 7.26
C TYR A 202 -5.96 -9.72 6.92
N LEU A 203 -7.17 -10.03 6.44
CA LEU A 203 -8.18 -9.01 6.13
C LEU A 203 -8.66 -8.25 7.39
N LYS A 204 -8.61 -8.88 8.55
CA LYS A 204 -8.95 -8.29 9.85
C LYS A 204 -7.81 -7.49 10.48
N LYS A 205 -6.53 -7.76 10.14
CA LYS A 205 -5.35 -7.18 10.80
C LYS A 205 -5.06 -5.72 10.41
N GLU A 206 -6.12 -4.92 10.36
CA GLU A 206 -6.10 -3.48 10.55
C GLU A 206 -7.08 -3.09 11.66
N PHE A 207 -6.63 -3.19 12.93
CA PHE A 207 -6.71 -2.10 13.93
C PHE A 207 -5.97 -2.49 15.23
N THR A 208 -4.65 -2.61 15.20
CA THR A 208 -3.80 -2.23 16.33
C THR A 208 -2.43 -1.85 15.78
N PRO A 209 -2.08 -0.56 15.63
CA PRO A 209 -0.67 -0.19 15.64
C PRO A 209 -0.08 -0.73 16.95
N ALA A 210 1.10 -1.35 16.85
CA ALA A 210 1.81 -1.87 18.00
C ALA A 210 1.93 -0.76 19.07
N VAL A 211 1.17 -0.91 20.14
CA VAL A 211 1.34 -0.21 21.41
C VAL A 211 1.20 -1.27 22.50
N GLU A 212 2.22 -1.28 23.37
CA GLU A 212 2.34 -1.98 24.66
C GLU A 212 2.63 -3.49 24.65
N ASN A 213 3.90 -3.84 24.93
CA ASN A 213 4.37 -4.12 26.29
C ASN A 213 5.84 -3.72 26.46
#